data_AF-A0A315W3J0-F1
#
_entry.id   AF-A0A315W3J0-F1
#
_cell.length_a   1.000
_cell.length_b   1.000
_cell.length_c   1.000
_cell.angle_alpha   90.00
_cell.angle_beta   90.00
_cell.angle_gamma   90.00
#
_symmetry.space_group_name_H-M   'P 1'
#
loop_
_entity.id
_entity.type
_entity.pdbx_description
1 polymer ?
#
loop_
_entity_poly.entity_id
_entity_poly.type
_entity_poly.pdbx_seq_one_letter_code
_entity_poly.pdbx_strand_id
1 'polypeptide(L)'
;MYSHMAVTLSWMSYEYVAENKYKKESEVQGAGCLVHYILTDGQHPFQKATPYSRNPLGILNNVEMGNFTLQCEEKWSSQKDRISRMLNRSLEERPTVEEVPQAF
;
A
#
# COMPACT_ATOMS: atom_id res chain seq x y z
N MET A 1 -8.11 19.52 10.57
CA MET A 1 -9.07 18.41 10.78
C MET A 1 -9.25 17.57 9.51
N TYR A 2 -9.49 18.16 8.32
CA TYR A 2 -9.60 17.42 7.06
C TYR A 2 -8.33 16.67 6.61
N SER A 3 -7.14 17.19 6.93
CA SER A 3 -5.86 16.56 6.57
C SER A 3 -5.63 15.21 7.26
N HIS A 4 -6.02 15.07 8.53
CA HIS A 4 -5.84 13.82 9.29
C HIS A 4 -6.68 12.68 8.72
N MET A 5 -7.95 12.95 8.41
CA MET A 5 -8.85 11.96 7.81
C MET A 5 -8.38 11.55 6.41
N ALA A 6 -7.88 12.50 5.60
CA ALA A 6 -7.32 12.21 4.29
C ALA A 6 -6.09 11.29 4.36
N VAL A 7 -5.21 11.50 5.34
CA VAL A 7 -4.06 10.63 5.57
C VAL A 7 -4.53 9.26 6.06
N THR A 8 -5.46 9.15 7.01
CA THR A 8 -5.92 7.84 7.47
C THR A 8 -6.59 7.01 6.37
N LEU A 9 -7.42 7.62 5.51
CA LEU A 9 -8.14 6.92 4.44
C LEU A 9 -7.20 6.36 3.36
N SER A 10 -6.14 7.10 3.02
CA SER A 10 -5.26 6.73 1.91
C SER A 10 -4.40 5.49 2.19
N TRP A 11 -4.30 5.07 3.45
CA TRP A 11 -3.41 3.99 3.90
C TRP A 11 -4.17 2.76 4.42
N MET A 12 -5.48 2.70 4.16
CA MET A 12 -6.30 1.56 4.56
C MET A 12 -5.98 0.32 3.72
N SER A 13 -6.04 -0.84 4.36
CA SER A 13 -5.88 -2.15 3.72
C SER A 13 -7.16 -2.62 3.04
N TYR A 14 -7.08 -3.61 2.14
CA TYR A 14 -8.24 -4.14 1.43
C TYR A 14 -9.36 -4.60 2.38
N GLU A 15 -8.99 -5.36 3.40
CA GLU A 15 -9.90 -5.92 4.41
C GLU A 15 -10.55 -4.83 5.28
N TYR A 16 -9.85 -3.74 5.55
CA TYR A 16 -10.44 -2.61 6.26
C TYR A 16 -11.46 -1.90 5.38
N VAL A 17 -11.15 -1.66 4.10
CA VAL A 17 -12.08 -1.03 3.16
C VAL A 17 -13.33 -1.88 2.92
N ALA A 18 -13.16 -3.19 2.73
CA ALA A 18 -14.25 -4.09 2.36
C ALA A 18 -15.12 -4.52 3.56
N GLU A 19 -14.51 -4.78 4.72
CA GLU A 19 -15.20 -5.36 5.88
C GLU A 19 -15.23 -4.44 7.11
N ASN A 20 -14.57 -3.28 7.07
CA ASN A 20 -14.30 -2.45 8.24
C ASN A 20 -13.62 -3.24 9.38
N LYS A 21 -12.73 -4.18 9.01
CA LYS A 21 -11.98 -5.02 9.94
C LYS A 21 -10.49 -4.88 9.71
N TYR A 22 -9.78 -4.68 10.80
CA TYR A 22 -8.34 -4.76 10.84
C TYR A 22 -7.89 -6.21 11.03
N LYS A 23 -6.81 -6.60 10.35
CA LYS A 23 -6.12 -7.88 10.50
C LYS A 23 -4.62 -7.64 10.58
N LYS A 24 -3.84 -8.61 11.06
CA LYS A 24 -2.37 -8.47 11.15
C LYS A 24 -1.74 -8.24 9.77
N GLU A 25 -2.31 -8.85 8.74
CA GLU A 25 -1.94 -8.71 7.34
C GLU A 25 -2.18 -7.28 6.80
N SER A 26 -3.02 -6.48 7.47
CA SER A 26 -3.23 -5.07 7.13
C SER A 26 -1.94 -4.27 7.27
N GLU A 27 -1.15 -4.58 8.28
CA GLU A 27 0.17 -3.96 8.49
C GLU A 27 1.14 -4.30 7.37
N VAL A 28 1.06 -5.52 6.82
CA VAL A 28 1.91 -5.94 5.70
C VAL A 28 1.62 -5.08 4.46
N GLN A 29 0.34 -4.87 4.15
CA GLN A 29 -0.04 -3.97 3.05
C GLN A 29 0.41 -2.53 3.33
N GLY A 30 0.18 -2.02 4.54
CA GLY A 30 0.60 -0.68 4.95
C GLY A 30 2.13 -0.48 4.84
N ALA A 31 2.90 -1.46 5.28
CA ALA A 31 4.35 -1.49 5.14
C ALA A 31 4.78 -1.53 3.66
N GLY A 32 4.09 -2.30 2.82
CA GLY A 32 4.36 -2.35 1.38
C GLY A 32 4.13 -0.98 0.72
N CYS A 33 3.05 -0.30 1.10
CA CYS A 33 2.81 1.08 0.69
C CYS A 33 3.92 2.03 1.15
N LEU A 34 4.37 1.89 2.39
CA LEU A 34 5.39 2.78 2.98
C LEU A 34 6.76 2.59 2.33
N VAL A 35 7.18 1.34 2.11
CA VAL A 35 8.43 1.04 1.41
C VAL A 35 8.41 1.62 0.00
N HIS A 36 7.32 1.41 -0.74
CA HIS A 36 7.16 1.98 -2.08
C HIS A 36 7.23 3.52 -2.05
N TYR A 37 6.52 4.13 -1.11
CA TYR A 37 6.52 5.58 -0.91
C TYR A 37 7.93 6.13 -0.65
N ILE A 38 8.72 5.48 0.20
CA ILE A 38 10.11 5.88 0.48
C ILE A 38 11.00 5.74 -0.76
N LEU A 39 10.91 4.60 -1.46
CA LEU A 39 11.77 4.32 -2.63
C LEU A 39 11.45 5.21 -3.85
N THR A 40 10.28 5.84 -3.86
CA THR A 40 9.80 6.70 -4.96
C THR A 40 9.71 8.18 -4.56
N ASP A 41 10.33 8.57 -3.45
CA ASP A 41 10.33 9.94 -2.94
C ASP A 41 8.92 10.54 -2.81
N GLY A 42 7.98 9.72 -2.34
CA GLY A 42 6.67 10.15 -1.92
C GLY A 42 5.49 9.71 -2.79
N GLN A 43 5.67 8.74 -3.69
CA GLN A 43 4.57 8.21 -4.49
C GLN A 43 3.89 7.02 -3.83
N HIS A 44 2.62 7.19 -3.46
CA HIS A 44 1.81 6.10 -2.92
C HIS A 44 1.43 5.09 -4.01
N PRO A 45 1.48 3.76 -3.79
CA PRO A 45 1.25 2.77 -4.85
C PRO A 45 -0.15 2.82 -5.46
N PHE A 46 -1.15 3.24 -4.69
CA PHE A 46 -2.53 3.39 -5.15
C PHE A 46 -2.84 4.79 -5.71
N GLN A 47 -1.86 5.70 -5.74
CA GLN A 47 -2.07 6.99 -6.41
C GLN A 47 -1.92 6.85 -7.92
N LYS A 48 -2.68 7.65 -8.66
CA LYS A 48 -2.60 7.75 -10.12
C LYS A 48 -2.00 9.11 -10.48
N ALA A 49 -2.78 10.01 -11.08
CA ALA A 49 -2.29 11.34 -11.47
C ALA A 49 -2.27 12.36 -10.31
N THR A 50 -3.19 12.26 -9.37
CA THR A 50 -3.32 13.20 -8.25
C THR A 50 -2.57 12.67 -7.02
N PRO A 51 -1.78 13.51 -6.31
CA PRO A 51 -1.14 13.11 -5.05
C PRO A 51 -2.14 12.53 -4.05
N TYR A 52 -1.77 11.45 -3.37
CA TYR A 52 -2.66 10.75 -2.42
C TYR A 52 -3.27 11.69 -1.37
N SER A 53 -2.50 12.65 -0.87
CA SER A 53 -2.93 13.66 0.11
C SER A 53 -4.05 14.59 -0.37
N ARG A 54 -4.23 14.71 -1.70
CA ARG A 54 -5.26 15.54 -2.34
C ARG A 54 -6.43 14.74 -2.90
N ASN A 55 -6.34 13.40 -2.94
CA ASN A 55 -7.40 12.54 -3.47
C ASN A 55 -7.62 11.26 -2.63
N PRO A 56 -7.89 11.38 -1.32
CA PRO A 56 -7.99 10.22 -0.43
C PRO A 56 -9.12 9.25 -0.81
N LEU A 57 -10.26 9.75 -1.31
CA LEU A 57 -11.36 8.90 -1.76
C LEU A 57 -10.99 8.12 -3.03
N GLY A 58 -10.26 8.73 -3.96
CA GLY A 58 -9.75 8.02 -5.12
C GLY A 58 -8.73 6.93 -4.76
N ILE A 59 -7.90 7.17 -3.74
CA ILE A 59 -7.01 6.13 -3.20
C ILE A 59 -7.83 4.98 -2.61
N LEU A 60 -8.83 5.28 -1.79
CA LEU A 60 -9.71 4.29 -1.18
C LEU A 60 -10.38 3.39 -2.25
N ASN A 61 -10.91 4.00 -3.32
CA ASN A 61 -11.50 3.26 -4.44
C ASN A 61 -10.46 2.38 -5.15
N ASN A 62 -9.22 2.88 -5.34
CA ASN A 62 -8.16 2.07 -5.95
C ASN A 62 -7.75 0.90 -5.06
N VAL A 63 -7.74 1.08 -3.73
CA VAL A 63 -7.56 -0.01 -2.78
C VAL A 63 -8.70 -1.01 -2.96
N GLU A 64 -9.96 -0.60 -2.88
CA GLU A 64 -11.11 -1.51 -3.05
C GLU A 64 -11.04 -2.37 -4.34
N MET A 65 -10.56 -1.76 -5.43
CA MET A 65 -10.39 -2.42 -6.74
C MET A 65 -9.09 -3.22 -6.88
N GLY A 66 -8.13 -3.11 -5.96
CA GLY A 66 -6.79 -3.70 -6.12
C GLY A 66 -5.93 -3.03 -7.19
N ASN A 67 -6.21 -1.77 -7.52
CA ASN A 67 -5.60 -1.05 -8.63
C ASN A 67 -4.38 -0.24 -8.18
N PHE A 68 -3.26 -0.91 -7.94
CA PHE A 68 -1.97 -0.27 -7.62
C PHE A 68 -1.01 -0.21 -8.81
N THR A 69 0.04 0.59 -8.67
CA THR A 69 1.13 0.69 -9.65
C THR A 69 2.44 0.86 -8.91
N LEU A 70 3.39 -0.02 -9.17
CA LEU A 70 4.73 0.08 -8.63
C LEU A 70 5.64 0.79 -9.62
N GLN A 71 5.77 2.11 -9.46
CA GLN A 71 6.90 2.81 -10.06
C GLN A 71 8.18 2.28 -9.43
N CYS A 72 9.13 1.90 -10.27
CA CYS A 72 10.33 1.23 -9.83
C CYS A 72 11.47 1.68 -10.72
N GLU A 73 12.37 2.48 -10.15
CA GLU A 73 13.64 2.81 -10.79
C GLU A 73 14.55 1.57 -10.78
N GLU A 74 15.45 1.49 -11.76
CA GLU A 74 16.30 0.31 -12.00
C GLU A 74 17.08 -0.13 -10.75
N LYS A 75 17.57 0.84 -9.97
CA LYS A 75 18.32 0.64 -8.71
C LYS A 75 17.55 -0.07 -7.59
N TRP A 76 16.23 -0.17 -7.65
CA TRP A 76 15.40 -0.94 -6.70
C TRP A 76 14.48 -1.95 -7.37
N SER A 77 14.78 -2.32 -8.62
CA SER A 77 14.08 -3.36 -9.37
C SER A 77 13.91 -4.68 -8.59
N SER A 78 14.90 -5.05 -7.78
CA SER A 78 14.87 -6.23 -6.90
C SER A 78 13.80 -6.18 -5.81
N GLN A 79 13.31 -5.00 -5.43
CA GLN A 79 12.29 -4.81 -4.40
C GLN A 79 10.87 -4.90 -4.95
N LYS A 80 10.69 -4.81 -6.27
CA LYS A 80 9.37 -4.76 -6.91
C LYS A 80 8.52 -6.00 -6.62
N ASP A 81 9.11 -7.18 -6.72
CA ASP A 81 8.40 -8.45 -6.44
C ASP A 81 7.95 -8.52 -4.98
N ARG A 82 8.83 -8.12 -4.05
CA ARG A 82 8.57 -8.12 -2.61
C ARG A 82 7.40 -7.19 -2.26
N ILE A 83 7.46 -5.95 -2.73
CA ILE A 83 6.37 -4.98 -2.52
C ILE A 83 5.08 -5.49 -3.17
N SER A 84 5.13 -6.07 -4.37
CA SER A 84 3.95 -6.63 -5.03
C SER A 84 3.29 -7.73 -4.21
N ARG A 85 4.08 -8.60 -3.56
CA ARG A 85 3.56 -9.64 -2.65
C ARG A 85 2.96 -9.03 -1.39
N MET A 86 3.56 -7.99 -0.82
CA MET A 86 3.00 -7.28 0.34
C MET A 86 1.66 -6.60 0.02
N LEU A 87 1.47 -6.14 -1.23
CA LEU A 87 0.24 -5.51 -1.72
C LEU A 87 -0.75 -6.52 -2.34
N ASN A 88 -0.52 -7.82 -2.16
CA ASN A 88 -1.40 -8.85 -2.70
C ASN A 88 -2.80 -8.80 -2.05
N ARG A 89 -3.84 -9.03 -2.84
CA ARG A 89 -5.23 -9.05 -2.34
C ARG A 89 -5.53 -10.29 -1.51
N SER A 90 -4.92 -11.43 -1.87
CA SER A 90 -5.01 -12.66 -1.08
C SER A 90 -4.16 -12.51 0.17
N LEU A 91 -4.80 -12.65 1.35
CA LEU A 91 -4.10 -12.60 2.64
C LEU A 91 -3.08 -13.75 2.77
N GLU A 92 -3.38 -14.91 2.19
CA GLU A 92 -2.52 -16.10 2.21
C GLU A 92 -1.28 -15.95 1.33
N GLU A 93 -1.34 -15.08 0.31
CA GLU A 93 -0.21 -14.83 -0.58
C GLU A 93 0.69 -13.68 -0.09
N ARG A 94 0.22 -12.89 0.89
CA ARG A 94 1.05 -11.87 1.54
C ARG A 94 2.10 -12.57 2.42
N PRO A 95 3.34 -12.06 2.46
CA PRO A 95 4.28 -12.50 3.49
C PRO A 95 3.72 -12.16 4.88
N THR A 96 4.08 -12.96 5.87
CA THR A 96 3.80 -12.66 7.27
C THR A 96 4.61 -11.46 7.74
N VAL A 97 4.17 -10.81 8.81
CA VAL A 97 4.90 -9.68 9.42
C VAL A 97 6.32 -10.08 9.82
N GLU A 98 6.54 -11.33 10.21
CA GLU A 98 7.85 -11.89 10.57
C GLU A 98 8.78 -12.10 9.37
N GLU A 99 8.22 -12.39 8.19
CA GLU A 99 8.98 -12.59 6.95
C GLU A 99 9.37 -11.27 6.28
N VAL A 100 8.59 -10.20 6.48
CA VAL A 100 8.83 -8.88 5.88
C VAL A 100 10.24 -8.34 6.19
N PRO A 101 10.75 -8.32 7.44
CA PRO A 101 12.09 -7.83 7.75
C PRO A 101 13.22 -8.68 7.17
N GLN A 102 13.01 -9.99 6.97
CA GLN A 102 14.01 -10.88 6.36
C GLN A 102 14.14 -10.63 4.85
N ALA A 103 13.18 -9.90 4.28
CA ALA A 103 13.13 -9.52 2.90
C ALA A 103 13.67 -8.11 2.65
N PHE A 104 14.48 -7.52 3.53
CA PHE A 104 15.17 -6.24 3.29
C PHE A 104 16.64 -6.29 3.71
#